data_AF-A0AAD3XLQ1-F1
#
_entry.id   AF-A0AAD3XLQ1-F1
#
_cell.length_a   1.000
_cell.length_b   1.000
_cell.length_c   1.000
_cell.angle_alpha   90.00
_cell.angle_beta   90.00
_cell.angle_gamma   90.00
#
_symmetry.space_group_name_H-M   'P 1'
#
loop_
_entity.id
_entity.type
_entity.pdbx_description
1 polymer ?
#
loop_
_entity_poly.entity_id
_entity_poly.type
_entity_poly.pdbx_seq_one_letter_code
_entity_poly.pdbx_strand_id
1 'polypeptide(L)'
;MTTVGLFGSSSSSSHHQRPRSLEEQVKPPPPPPVQVGEISEEELKQYDGSDDKKPLLMSIKGQIYDVSQSRMFYGPGGPYALFAGKDASRALAKMSFEKEDLTGDISGLGPFELEALQDWEYKFMSKYVKVGTVKKEVVPVTDESTPLNLLKLRIEVQQSQRKLKMVHPRRQQRKLWKPLLLSMPRKMNSNGALDDT
;
A
#
# COMPACT_ATOMS: atom_id res chain seq x y z
N MET A 1 -40.18 -68.47 14.80
CA MET A 1 -38.98 -68.33 15.65
C MET A 1 -38.04 -67.33 14.98
N THR A 2 -37.45 -66.47 15.80
CA THR A 2 -36.80 -65.17 15.51
C THR A 2 -35.34 -65.25 15.06
N THR A 3 -34.83 -64.10 14.59
CA THR A 3 -33.43 -63.60 14.51
C THR A 3 -32.66 -63.91 13.21
N VAL A 4 -31.86 -63.03 12.58
CA VAL A 4 -31.09 -61.84 13.02
C VAL A 4 -30.95 -60.86 11.83
N GLY A 5 -30.80 -59.56 12.09
CA GLY A 5 -30.48 -58.55 11.08
C GLY A 5 -28.98 -58.41 10.75
N LEU A 6 -28.65 -57.65 9.70
CA LEU A 6 -27.36 -56.96 9.57
C LEU A 6 -27.43 -55.79 8.57
N PHE A 7 -26.66 -54.75 8.90
CA PHE A 7 -26.62 -53.39 8.37
C PHE A 7 -25.86 -53.27 7.03
N GLY A 8 -26.09 -52.19 6.28
CA GLY A 8 -25.21 -51.79 5.19
C GLY A 8 -25.73 -50.66 4.30
N SER A 9 -25.29 -49.44 4.61
CA SER A 9 -25.21 -48.17 3.85
C SER A 9 -25.11 -48.32 2.31
N SER A 10 -25.47 -47.38 1.44
CA SER A 10 -25.50 -45.92 1.52
C SER A 10 -26.14 -45.38 0.23
N SER A 11 -26.79 -44.24 0.33
CA SER A 11 -27.29 -43.40 -0.77
C SER A 11 -26.16 -42.93 -1.70
N SER A 12 -26.29 -43.16 -3.01
CA SER A 12 -25.48 -42.46 -4.02
C SER A 12 -26.35 -41.45 -4.77
N SER A 13 -26.17 -40.17 -4.44
CA SER A 13 -26.77 -39.04 -5.14
C SER A 13 -25.97 -38.72 -6.40
N SER A 14 -26.68 -38.65 -7.53
CA SER A 14 -26.15 -38.35 -8.86
C SER A 14 -25.42 -37.00 -8.91
N HIS A 15 -24.10 -37.05 -9.17
CA HIS A 15 -23.32 -35.89 -9.57
C HIS A 15 -23.70 -35.48 -11.00
N HIS A 16 -24.49 -34.41 -11.14
CA HIS A 16 -24.56 -33.67 -12.40
C HIS A 16 -23.37 -32.70 -12.48
N GLN A 17 -22.36 -33.07 -13.25
CA GLN A 17 -21.32 -32.13 -13.68
C GLN A 17 -21.91 -31.17 -14.71
N ARG A 18 -22.14 -29.91 -14.32
CA ARG A 18 -22.35 -28.82 -15.29
C ARG A 18 -21.02 -28.52 -15.97
N PRO A 19 -20.92 -28.58 -17.31
CA PRO A 19 -19.75 -28.06 -17.99
C PRO A 19 -19.73 -26.54 -17.79
N ARG A 20 -18.62 -26.03 -17.25
CA ARG A 20 -18.36 -24.61 -16.99
C ARG A 20 -17.94 -23.92 -18.30
N SER A 21 -18.80 -24.02 -19.30
CA SER A 21 -18.69 -23.29 -20.57
C SER A 21 -19.98 -22.50 -20.71
N LEU A 22 -19.91 -21.18 -20.57
CA LEU A 22 -20.80 -20.16 -21.13
C LEU A 22 -20.34 -18.82 -20.54
N GLU A 23 -19.92 -17.91 -21.43
CA GLU A 23 -19.53 -16.53 -21.19
C GLU A 23 -18.35 -16.26 -20.23
N GLU A 24 -17.14 -16.60 -20.66
CA GLU A 24 -16.08 -15.60 -20.53
C GLU A 24 -16.50 -14.42 -21.42
N GLN A 25 -17.30 -13.52 -20.84
CA GLN A 25 -17.76 -12.28 -21.47
C GLN A 25 -16.53 -11.61 -22.08
N VAL A 26 -16.42 -11.65 -23.40
CA VAL A 26 -15.47 -10.83 -24.17
C VAL A 26 -15.92 -9.38 -23.99
N LYS A 27 -15.65 -8.82 -22.81
CA LYS A 27 -15.79 -7.40 -22.56
C LYS A 27 -14.80 -6.72 -23.50
N PRO A 28 -15.20 -5.63 -24.18
CA PRO A 28 -14.26 -4.84 -24.95
C PRO A 28 -13.04 -4.52 -24.06
N PRO A 29 -11.82 -4.46 -24.64
CA PRO A 29 -10.63 -4.13 -23.86
C PRO A 29 -10.94 -2.87 -23.05
N PRO A 30 -10.66 -2.87 -21.74
CA PRO A 30 -10.93 -1.71 -20.90
C PRO A 30 -10.26 -0.51 -21.55
N PRO A 31 -10.95 0.65 -21.59
CA PRO A 31 -10.35 1.85 -22.17
C PRO A 31 -8.98 2.11 -21.51
N PRO A 32 -8.02 2.67 -22.25
CA PRO A 32 -6.72 2.98 -21.68
C PRO A 32 -6.92 3.86 -20.42
N PRO A 33 -6.20 3.56 -19.32
CA PRO A 33 -6.35 4.31 -18.07
C PRO A 33 -6.13 5.80 -18.33
N VAL A 34 -7.10 6.62 -17.94
CA VAL A 34 -7.03 8.07 -18.12
C VAL A 34 -6.18 8.65 -17.00
N GLN A 35 -5.09 9.32 -17.35
CA GLN A 35 -4.28 10.04 -16.38
C GLN A 35 -5.07 11.27 -15.89
N VAL A 36 -5.50 11.25 -14.62
CA VAL A 36 -6.29 12.33 -14.01
C VAL A 36 -5.44 13.43 -13.40
N GLY A 37 -4.14 13.19 -13.20
CA GLY A 37 -3.24 14.17 -12.60
C GLY A 37 -3.50 14.36 -11.11
N GLU A 38 -3.46 15.60 -10.63
CA GLU A 38 -3.71 15.94 -9.23
C GLU A 38 -5.13 16.50 -9.04
N ILE A 39 -5.96 15.80 -8.27
CA ILE A 39 -7.39 16.13 -8.07
C ILE A 39 -7.77 16.16 -6.59
N SER A 40 -8.83 16.86 -6.20
CA SER A 40 -9.32 16.88 -4.81
C SER A 40 -10.08 15.59 -4.45
N GLU A 41 -10.36 15.40 -3.15
CA GLU A 41 -11.21 14.28 -2.70
C GLU A 41 -12.64 14.40 -3.23
N GLU A 42 -13.16 15.62 -3.39
CA GLU A 42 -14.48 15.89 -3.98
C GLU A 42 -14.52 15.52 -5.46
N GLU A 43 -13.45 15.81 -6.19
CA GLU A 43 -13.30 15.39 -7.59
C GLU A 43 -13.22 13.87 -7.69
N LEU A 44 -12.49 13.22 -6.77
CA LEU A 44 -12.37 11.76 -6.72
C LEU A 44 -13.71 11.05 -6.50
N LYS A 45 -14.62 11.63 -5.69
CA LYS A 45 -15.96 11.06 -5.43
C LYS A 45 -16.80 10.85 -6.69
N GLN A 46 -16.51 11.55 -7.78
CA GLN A 46 -17.21 11.39 -9.06
C GLN A 46 -16.87 10.09 -9.80
N TYR A 47 -15.89 9.33 -9.31
CA TYR A 47 -15.37 8.10 -9.90
C TYR A 47 -15.68 6.86 -9.05
N ASP A 48 -16.87 6.86 -8.42
CA ASP A 48 -17.39 5.76 -7.59
C ASP A 48 -18.05 4.62 -8.41
N GLY A 49 -18.16 4.80 -9.72
CA GLY A 49 -18.77 3.84 -10.64
C GLY A 49 -20.26 4.00 -10.86
N SER A 50 -20.90 5.03 -10.28
CA SER A 50 -22.29 5.40 -10.57
C SER A 50 -22.51 5.76 -12.04
N ASP A 51 -21.51 6.35 -12.69
CA ASP A 51 -21.48 6.58 -14.14
C ASP A 51 -20.62 5.50 -14.83
N ASP A 52 -21.26 4.66 -15.65
CA ASP A 52 -20.60 3.59 -16.40
C ASP A 52 -19.64 4.09 -17.49
N LYS A 53 -19.71 5.38 -17.84
CA LYS A 53 -18.79 5.99 -18.82
C LYS A 53 -17.51 6.50 -18.19
N LYS A 54 -17.45 6.62 -16.87
CA LYS A 54 -16.27 7.07 -16.13
C LYS A 54 -15.44 5.88 -15.65
N PRO A 55 -14.11 6.04 -15.55
CA PRO A 55 -13.30 5.03 -14.88
C PRO A 55 -13.68 4.94 -13.40
N LEU A 56 -13.39 3.79 -12.81
CA LEU A 56 -13.57 3.53 -11.40
C LEU A 56 -12.24 3.77 -10.69
N LEU A 57 -12.19 4.78 -9.82
CA LEU A 57 -10.94 5.20 -9.20
C LEU A 57 -10.96 4.98 -7.69
N MET A 58 -9.79 4.73 -7.11
CA MET A 58 -9.61 4.57 -5.66
C MET A 58 -8.25 5.12 -5.25
N SER A 59 -8.18 5.83 -4.13
CA SER A 59 -6.91 6.35 -3.58
C SER A 59 -6.38 5.47 -2.45
N ILE A 60 -5.05 5.28 -2.43
CA ILE A 60 -4.30 4.70 -1.32
C ILE A 60 -3.06 5.57 -1.12
N LYS A 61 -2.85 6.06 0.11
CA LYS A 61 -1.80 7.01 0.49
C LYS A 61 -1.73 8.22 -0.44
N GLY A 62 -2.90 8.72 -0.86
CA GLY A 62 -3.01 9.82 -1.81
C GLY A 62 -2.61 9.48 -3.24
N GLN A 63 -2.33 8.22 -3.57
CA GLN A 63 -2.08 7.75 -4.94
C GLN A 63 -3.37 7.18 -5.52
N ILE A 64 -3.77 7.66 -6.69
CA ILE A 64 -5.02 7.24 -7.35
C ILE A 64 -4.72 6.11 -8.31
N TYR A 65 -5.46 5.01 -8.16
CA TYR A 65 -5.38 3.82 -9.00
C TYR A 65 -6.68 3.63 -9.79
N ASP A 66 -6.54 3.23 -11.06
CA ASP A 66 -7.67 2.81 -11.88
C ASP A 66 -8.00 1.34 -11.58
N VAL A 67 -9.15 1.12 -10.92
CA VAL A 67 -9.65 -0.20 -10.54
C VAL A 67 -10.76 -0.69 -11.47
N SER A 68 -10.95 -0.07 -12.63
CA SER A 68 -12.02 -0.40 -13.60
C SER A 68 -11.99 -1.86 -14.06
N GLN A 69 -10.80 -2.46 -14.20
CA GLN A 69 -10.66 -3.89 -14.52
C GLN A 69 -11.26 -4.83 -13.45
N SER A 70 -11.42 -4.33 -12.21
CA SER A 70 -11.97 -5.03 -11.07
C SER A 70 -13.36 -4.50 -10.69
N ARG A 71 -14.15 -3.99 -11.65
CA ARG A 71 -15.48 -3.41 -11.40
C ARG A 71 -16.47 -4.36 -10.71
N MET A 72 -16.30 -5.68 -10.83
CA MET A 72 -17.09 -6.66 -10.08
C MET A 72 -16.90 -6.58 -8.55
N PHE A 73 -15.77 -6.03 -8.10
CA PHE A 73 -15.45 -5.87 -6.69
C PHE A 73 -15.74 -4.46 -6.18
N TYR A 74 -15.27 -3.45 -6.91
CA TYR A 74 -15.32 -2.04 -6.48
C TYR A 74 -16.46 -1.25 -7.12
N GLY A 75 -17.12 -1.79 -8.16
CA GLY A 75 -18.24 -1.11 -8.81
C GLY A 75 -19.54 -1.26 -8.01
N PRO A 76 -20.62 -0.57 -8.42
CA PRO A 76 -21.91 -0.64 -7.74
C PRO A 76 -22.39 -2.08 -7.53
N GLY A 77 -22.77 -2.41 -6.29
CA GLY A 77 -23.20 -3.76 -5.89
C GLY A 77 -22.07 -4.75 -5.57
N GLY A 78 -20.81 -4.37 -5.78
CA GLY A 78 -19.66 -5.18 -5.38
C GLY A 78 -19.38 -5.12 -3.87
N PRO A 79 -18.69 -6.14 -3.31
CA PRO A 79 -18.39 -6.20 -1.87
C PRO A 79 -17.50 -5.05 -1.38
N TYR A 80 -16.75 -4.41 -2.29
CA TYR A 80 -15.78 -3.36 -2.01
C TYR A 80 -16.17 -2.01 -2.62
N ALA A 81 -17.44 -1.86 -3.00
CA ALA A 81 -17.97 -0.67 -3.66
C ALA A 81 -17.76 0.62 -2.84
N LEU A 82 -17.79 0.51 -1.51
CA LEU A 82 -17.65 1.65 -0.60
C LEU A 82 -16.29 2.35 -0.66
N PHE A 83 -15.25 1.71 -1.19
CA PHE A 83 -13.93 2.31 -1.38
C PHE A 83 -13.81 3.12 -2.66
N ALA A 84 -14.64 2.85 -3.68
CA ALA A 84 -14.56 3.57 -4.95
C ALA A 84 -14.87 5.06 -4.77
N GLY A 85 -14.14 5.90 -5.49
CA GLY A 85 -14.22 7.35 -5.41
C GLY A 85 -13.69 7.95 -4.09
N LYS A 86 -12.93 7.19 -3.30
CA LYS A 86 -12.43 7.64 -1.99
C LYS A 86 -10.98 7.27 -1.75
N ASP A 87 -10.39 7.89 -0.74
CA ASP A 87 -9.15 7.41 -0.16
C ASP A 87 -9.43 6.32 0.88
N ALA A 88 -8.97 5.11 0.58
CA ALA A 88 -9.17 3.91 1.38
C ALA A 88 -7.99 3.62 2.31
N SER A 89 -7.05 4.55 2.48
CA SER A 89 -5.81 4.33 3.26
C SER A 89 -6.09 3.77 4.65
N ARG A 90 -6.91 4.47 5.43
CA ARG A 90 -7.18 4.07 6.82
C ARG A 90 -7.99 2.78 6.87
N ALA A 91 -8.99 2.64 6.01
CA ALA A 91 -9.79 1.43 5.91
C ALA A 91 -8.94 0.19 5.58
N LEU A 92 -8.01 0.30 4.63
CA LEU A 92 -7.11 -0.81 4.27
C LEU A 92 -6.12 -1.13 5.39
N ALA A 93 -5.58 -0.11 6.07
CA ALA A 93 -4.69 -0.27 7.21
C ALA A 93 -5.36 -1.07 8.35
N LYS A 94 -6.63 -0.75 8.63
CA LYS A 94 -7.43 -1.36 9.71
C LYS A 94 -8.22 -2.60 9.26
N MET A 95 -8.18 -2.94 7.97
CA MET A 95 -9.07 -3.96 7.37
C MET A 95 -10.56 -3.71 7.65
N SER A 96 -10.95 -2.43 7.62
CA SER A 96 -12.27 -1.94 8.02
C SER A 96 -13.17 -1.67 6.80
N PHE A 97 -14.47 -1.86 7.00
CA PHE A 97 -15.52 -1.47 6.05
C PHE A 97 -16.38 -0.31 6.58
N GLU A 98 -15.99 0.26 7.72
CA GLU A 98 -16.70 1.37 8.37
C GLU A 98 -16.51 2.67 7.59
N LYS A 99 -17.57 3.47 7.53
CA LYS A 99 -17.59 4.68 6.68
C LYS A 99 -16.64 5.76 7.19
N GLU A 100 -16.39 5.77 8.50
CA GLU A 100 -15.51 6.67 9.23
C GLU A 100 -14.03 6.41 8.91
N ASP A 101 -13.70 5.18 8.50
CA ASP A 101 -12.34 4.80 8.09
C ASP A 101 -12.08 5.07 6.59
N LEU A 102 -13.05 5.57 5.83
CA LEU A 102 -12.90 5.95 4.41
C LEU A 102 -12.28 7.32 4.25
N THR A 103 -11.05 7.43 4.74
CA THR A 103 -10.26 8.65 4.76
C THR A 103 -8.79 8.37 4.43
N GLY A 104 -8.13 9.38 3.86
CA GLY A 104 -6.68 9.40 3.67
C GLY A 104 -5.89 9.69 4.95
N ASP A 105 -6.57 9.97 6.07
CA ASP A 105 -5.91 10.25 7.34
C ASP A 105 -5.37 8.97 8.01
N ILE A 106 -4.04 8.87 7.97
CA ILE A 106 -3.26 7.80 8.58
C ILE A 106 -2.78 8.15 10.01
N SER A 107 -3.23 9.26 10.57
CA SER A 107 -2.90 9.65 11.94
C SER A 107 -3.46 8.64 12.95
N GLY A 108 -2.69 8.39 14.01
CA GLY A 108 -3.08 7.45 15.06
C GLY A 108 -3.03 5.97 14.68
N LEU A 109 -2.56 5.61 13.49
CA LEU A 109 -2.32 4.22 13.12
C LEU A 109 -1.06 3.66 13.81
N GLY A 110 -1.16 2.43 14.30
CA GLY A 110 -0.05 1.70 14.90
C GLY A 110 0.91 1.11 13.85
N PRO A 111 2.09 0.61 14.27
CA PRO A 111 3.09 0.06 13.36
C PRO A 111 2.57 -1.07 12.46
N PHE A 112 1.78 -1.98 13.02
CA PHE A 112 1.19 -3.11 12.27
C PHE A 112 0.18 -2.66 11.22
N GLU A 113 -0.62 -1.62 11.51
CA GLU A 113 -1.60 -1.07 10.57
C GLU A 113 -0.89 -0.34 9.42
N LEU A 114 0.21 0.35 9.72
CA LEU A 114 1.06 1.00 8.72
C LEU A 114 1.77 -0.03 7.81
N GLU A 115 2.24 -1.15 8.38
CA GLU A 115 2.80 -2.27 7.61
C GLU A 115 1.74 -2.90 6.70
N ALA A 116 0.55 -3.18 7.22
CA ALA A 116 -0.56 -3.69 6.43
C ALA A 116 -0.94 -2.73 5.28
N LEU A 117 -0.98 -1.42 5.54
CA LEU A 117 -1.23 -0.41 4.52
C LEU A 117 -0.15 -0.41 3.44
N GLN A 118 1.11 -0.55 3.82
CA GLN A 118 2.23 -0.62 2.87
C GLN A 118 2.13 -1.86 1.98
N ASP A 119 1.76 -3.02 2.53
CA ASP A 119 1.52 -4.23 1.76
C ASP A 119 0.36 -4.05 0.76
N TRP A 120 -0.71 -3.38 1.18
CA TRP A 120 -1.81 -3.04 0.28
C TRP A 120 -1.39 -2.11 -0.85
N GLU A 121 -0.62 -1.05 -0.55
CA GLU A 121 -0.07 -0.16 -1.55
C GLU A 121 0.76 -0.93 -2.59
N TYR A 122 1.65 -1.84 -2.17
CA TYR A 122 2.43 -2.65 -3.11
C TYR A 122 1.58 -3.57 -3.97
N LYS A 123 0.57 -4.24 -3.38
CA LYS A 123 -0.37 -5.07 -4.15
C LYS A 123 -1.11 -4.25 -5.20
N PHE A 124 -1.53 -3.03 -4.85
CA PHE A 124 -2.21 -2.14 -5.77
C PHE A 124 -1.29 -1.62 -6.87
N MET A 125 -0.07 -1.22 -6.54
CA MET A 125 0.95 -0.81 -7.52
C MET A 125 1.26 -1.91 -8.54
N SER A 126 1.26 -3.17 -8.11
CA SER A 126 1.51 -4.30 -9.01
C SER A 126 0.30 -4.66 -9.88
N LYS A 127 -0.93 -4.38 -9.42
CA LYS A 127 -2.15 -4.84 -10.09
C LYS A 127 -2.83 -3.76 -10.93
N TYR A 128 -2.80 -2.52 -10.48
CA TYR A 128 -3.56 -1.41 -11.07
C TYR A 128 -2.64 -0.30 -11.53
N VAL A 129 -3.09 0.40 -12.56
CA VAL A 129 -2.34 1.54 -13.10
C VAL A 129 -2.56 2.75 -12.19
N LYS A 130 -1.46 3.38 -11.76
CA LYS A 130 -1.50 4.67 -11.08
C LYS A 130 -1.84 5.76 -12.09
N VAL A 131 -2.95 6.46 -11.86
CA VAL A 131 -3.50 7.48 -12.77
C VAL A 131 -3.40 8.91 -12.24
N GLY A 132 -3.09 9.10 -10.96
CA GLY A 132 -3.01 10.43 -10.38
C GLY A 132 -2.68 10.46 -8.88
N THR A 133 -2.92 11.61 -8.27
CA THR A 133 -2.77 11.85 -6.82
C THR A 133 -3.89 12.72 -6.27
N VAL A 134 -4.21 12.54 -4.99
CA VAL A 134 -5.15 13.41 -4.27
C VAL A 134 -4.42 14.64 -3.74
N LYS A 135 -4.99 15.83 -3.96
CA LYS A 135 -4.54 17.10 -3.36
C LYS A 135 -4.64 16.97 -1.84
N LYS A 136 -3.50 16.89 -1.16
CA LYS A 136 -3.50 17.14 0.28
C LYS A 136 -3.63 18.64 0.47
N GLU A 137 -4.80 19.10 0.89
CA GLU A 137 -4.90 20.45 1.43
C GLU A 137 -3.97 20.52 2.63
N VAL A 138 -2.81 21.12 2.42
CA VAL A 138 -1.92 21.51 3.49
C VAL A 138 -2.64 22.66 4.19
N VAL A 139 -3.58 22.33 5.09
CA VAL A 139 -3.81 23.19 6.25
C VAL A 139 -2.41 23.43 6.81
N PRO A 140 -1.94 24.69 6.94
CA PRO A 140 -0.71 24.98 7.63
C PRO A 140 -0.94 24.64 9.09
N VAL A 141 -0.91 23.34 9.41
CA VAL A 141 -0.71 22.85 10.75
C VAL A 141 0.69 23.37 11.08
N THR A 142 0.73 24.37 11.95
CA THR A 142 1.92 24.77 12.69
C THR A 142 2.38 23.57 13.49
N ASP A 143 3.07 22.64 12.83
CA ASP A 143 3.83 21.60 13.49
C ASP A 143 5.17 21.49 12.77
N GLU A 144 6.21 21.67 13.57
CA GLU A 144 7.61 21.87 13.21
C GLU A 144 8.27 20.58 12.68
N SER A 145 7.65 19.89 11.71
CA SER A 145 8.14 18.63 11.15
C SER A 145 8.17 18.59 9.62
N THR A 146 8.25 19.75 8.97
CA THR A 146 8.40 19.89 7.51
C THR A 146 9.61 19.10 6.98
N PRO A 147 9.57 18.54 5.75
CA PRO A 147 10.74 17.93 5.09
C PRO A 147 11.98 18.84 5.02
N LEU A 148 11.78 20.16 5.05
CA LEU A 148 12.85 21.15 5.15
C LEU A 148 13.57 21.13 6.48
N ASN A 149 12.89 20.84 7.60
CA ASN A 149 13.55 20.71 8.90
C ASN A 149 14.43 19.45 8.92
N LEU A 150 14.00 18.37 8.28
CA LEU A 150 14.82 17.17 8.12
C LEU A 150 16.02 17.41 7.21
N LEU A 151 15.87 18.20 6.14
CA LEU A 151 16.98 18.59 5.27
C LEU A 151 17.95 19.54 6.00
N LYS A 152 17.43 20.49 6.78
CA LYS A 152 18.21 21.39 7.65
C LYS A 152 18.97 20.60 8.71
N LEU A 153 18.32 19.68 9.42
CA LEU A 153 18.95 18.79 10.38
C LEU A 153 20.02 17.90 9.73
N ARG A 154 19.77 17.35 8.53
CA ARG A 154 20.79 16.59 7.78
C ARG A 154 21.98 17.46 7.41
N ILE A 155 21.75 18.69 6.96
CA ILE A 155 22.80 19.66 6.62
C ILE A 155 23.58 20.07 7.88
N GLU A 156 22.90 20.31 8.99
CA GLU A 156 23.49 20.75 10.26
C GLU A 156 24.29 19.62 10.92
N VAL A 157 23.78 18.39 10.90
CA VAL A 157 24.52 17.18 11.31
C VAL A 157 25.75 17.00 10.42
N GLN A 158 25.63 17.17 9.11
CA GLN A 158 26.74 17.04 8.17
C GLN A 158 27.79 18.15 8.36
N GLN A 159 27.38 19.38 8.60
CA GLN A 159 28.28 20.50 8.91
C GLN A 159 28.97 20.32 10.27
N SER A 160 28.24 19.84 11.29
CA SER A 160 28.79 19.51 12.61
C SER A 160 29.83 18.41 12.52
N GLN A 161 29.57 17.35 11.75
CA GLN A 161 30.57 16.31 11.50
C GLN A 161 31.78 16.82 10.70
N ARG A 162 31.60 17.71 9.72
CA ARG A 162 32.71 18.34 8.98
C ARG A 162 33.56 19.22 9.89
N LYS A 163 32.94 20.00 10.78
CA LYS A 163 33.62 20.83 11.78
C LYS A 163 34.37 19.98 12.80
N LEU A 164 33.75 18.90 13.29
CA LEU A 164 34.41 17.92 14.17
C LEU A 164 35.63 17.29 13.48
N LYS A 165 35.53 17.00 12.16
CA LYS A 165 36.64 16.49 11.34
C LYS A 165 37.78 17.50 11.13
N MET A 166 37.52 18.80 11.25
CA MET A 166 38.54 19.85 11.13
C MET A 166 39.18 20.20 12.47
N VAL A 167 38.40 20.19 13.56
CA VAL A 167 38.87 20.58 14.90
C VAL A 167 39.73 19.50 15.56
N HIS A 168 39.52 18.23 15.25
CA HIS A 168 40.30 17.13 15.84
C HIS A 168 41.30 16.55 14.84
N PRO A 169 42.62 16.56 15.12
CA PRO A 169 43.60 15.90 14.27
C PRO A 169 43.31 14.39 14.14
N ARG A 170 43.62 13.78 12.98
CA ARG A 170 43.22 12.41 12.58
C ARG A 170 43.44 11.32 13.65
N ARG A 171 44.42 11.47 14.55
CA ARG A 171 44.68 10.55 15.67
C ARG A 171 43.57 10.53 16.73
N GLN A 172 42.83 11.63 16.94
CA GLN A 172 41.73 11.72 17.91
C GLN A 172 40.37 11.32 17.33
N GLN A 173 40.11 11.58 16.04
CA GLN A 173 38.90 11.08 15.35
C GLN A 173 38.80 9.55 15.39
N ARG A 174 39.93 8.85 15.21
CA ARG A 174 39.98 7.38 15.34
C ARG A 174 39.62 6.89 16.75
N LYS A 175 39.83 7.67 17.81
CA LYS A 175 39.43 7.27 19.18
C LYS A 175 37.94 7.48 19.40
N LEU A 176 37.38 8.60 18.93
CA LEU A 176 35.96 8.94 19.10
C LEU A 176 35.03 8.11 18.22
N TRP A 177 35.46 7.68 17.03
CA TRP A 177 34.61 6.95 16.09
C TRP A 177 34.86 5.44 16.05
N LYS A 178 35.84 4.93 16.80
CA LYS A 178 36.08 3.49 16.95
C LYS A 178 34.81 2.72 17.34
N PRO A 179 34.02 3.13 18.36
CA PRO A 179 32.81 2.40 18.75
C PRO A 179 31.74 2.41 17.65
N LEU A 180 31.60 3.53 16.94
CA LEU A 180 30.61 3.69 15.86
C LEU A 180 31.02 2.89 14.60
N LEU A 181 32.30 2.88 14.25
CA LEU A 181 32.86 2.10 13.13
C LEU A 181 32.85 0.60 13.40
N LEU A 182 33.00 0.18 14.66
CA LEU A 182 32.87 -1.23 15.07
C LEU A 182 31.42 -1.73 15.07
N SER A 183 30.45 -0.83 15.18
CA SER A 183 29.01 -1.12 15.13
C SER A 183 28.43 -1.11 13.70
N MET A 184 29.18 -0.61 12.71
CA MET A 184 28.74 -0.62 11.33
C MET A 184 28.90 -2.02 10.71
N PRO A 185 27.87 -2.55 10.02
CA PRO A 185 27.99 -3.84 9.33
C PRO A 185 29.08 -3.73 8.26
N ARG A 186 30.07 -4.64 8.31
CA ARG A 186 31.13 -4.71 7.30
C ARG A 186 30.46 -4.90 5.94
N LYS A 187 30.76 -4.01 4.99
CA LYS A 187 30.41 -4.22 3.59
C LYS A 187 31.13 -5.49 3.12
N MET A 188 30.38 -6.58 2.98
CA MET A 188 30.84 -7.75 2.24
C MET A 188 30.97 -7.35 0.77
N ASN A 189 32.17 -7.53 0.21
CA ASN A 189 32.31 -7.57 -1.24
C ASN A 189 31.83 -8.94 -1.76
N SER A 190 31.58 -9.04 -3.06
CA SER A 190 31.03 -10.22 -3.74
C SER A 190 31.88 -11.48 -3.68
N ASN A 191 33.08 -11.45 -3.07
CA ASN A 191 34.04 -12.55 -3.09
C ASN A 191 34.35 -13.14 -1.70
N GLY A 192 33.65 -12.70 -0.65
CA GLY A 192 33.61 -13.44 0.63
C GLY A 192 34.94 -13.62 1.37
N ALA A 193 35.92 -12.72 1.20
CA ALA A 193 37.17 -12.74 1.96
C ALA A 193 37.31 -11.54 2.91
N LEU A 194 37.82 -11.79 4.12
CA LEU A 194 38.14 -10.76 5.12
C LEU A 194 39.45 -10.07 4.72
N ASP A 195 39.41 -8.76 4.49
CA ASP A 195 40.60 -7.92 4.35
C ASP A 195 41.08 -7.51 5.74
N ASP A 196 42.24 -8.05 6.14
CA ASP A 196 42.98 -7.67 7.34
C ASP A 196 43.99 -6.58 6.96
N THR A 197 43.67 -5.31 7.27
CA THR A 197 44.64 -4.26 7.64
C THR A 197 43.97 -3.14 8.43
#